data_AF-A0A8T5BC22-F1
#
_entry.id   AF-A0A8T5BC22-F1
#
_cell.length_a   1.000
_cell.length_b   1.000
_cell.length_c   1.000
_cell.angle_alpha   90.00
_cell.angle_beta   90.00
_cell.angle_gamma   90.00
#
_symmetry.space_group_name_H-M   'P 1'
#
loop_
_entity.id
_entity.type
_entity.pdbx_description
1 polymer ?
#
loop_
_entity_poly.entity_id
_entity_poly.type
_entity_poly.pdbx_seq_one_letter_code
_entity_poly.pdbx_strand_id
1 'polypeptide(L)'
;MEESKGEPLVLTTVGSTGEKYAVIDDEWRKIVKTVVDVTNGKIPVVPGTSHSGTRVALERAKYAQDIGACASSVAWLWLIFGLIFIKHQPLMFPRKKHQL
;
A
#
# COMPACT_ATOMS: atom_id res chain seq x y z
N MET A 1 13.11 -20.71 8.13
CA MET A 1 13.00 -19.43 7.42
C MET A 1 13.75 -18.41 8.26
N GLU A 2 15.04 -18.32 8.00
CA GLU A 2 15.99 -17.45 8.71
C GLU A 2 15.73 -15.98 8.39
N GLU A 3 15.47 -15.24 9.47
CA GLU A 3 16.15 -14.01 9.85
C GLU A 3 16.14 -12.81 8.86
N SER A 4 15.23 -11.89 9.13
CA SER A 4 15.39 -10.45 8.82
C SER A 4 15.53 -9.63 10.12
N LYS A 5 16.14 -10.19 11.16
CA LYS A 5 16.20 -9.53 12.49
C LYS A 5 17.08 -8.28 12.39
N GLY A 6 16.46 -7.15 12.09
CA GLY A 6 17.08 -5.83 12.09
C GLY A 6 16.77 -4.96 10.86
N GLU A 7 16.30 -5.55 9.75
CA GLU A 7 15.99 -4.78 8.54
C GLU A 7 14.51 -4.40 8.46
N PRO A 8 14.18 -3.17 8.05
CA PRO A 8 12.80 -2.75 7.88
C PRO A 8 12.16 -3.52 6.72
N LEU A 9 11.33 -4.52 7.05
CA LEU A 9 10.55 -5.27 6.08
C LEU A 9 9.25 -4.55 5.72
N VAL A 10 8.87 -4.63 4.45
CA VAL A 10 7.59 -4.15 3.94
C VAL A 10 6.97 -5.27 3.08
N LEU A 11 5.70 -5.57 3.33
CA LEU A 11 4.96 -6.53 2.52
C LEU A 11 4.21 -5.81 1.40
N THR A 12 4.67 -6.01 0.17
CA THR A 12 3.99 -5.47 -1.03
C THR A 12 3.09 -6.55 -1.63
N THR A 13 1.80 -6.30 -1.71
CA THR A 13 0.82 -7.23 -2.30
C THR A 13 0.32 -6.71 -3.63
N VAL A 14 -0.07 -7.61 -4.55
CA VAL A 14 -0.70 -7.25 -5.83
C VAL A 14 0.08 -6.16 -6.58
N GLY A 15 1.41 -6.32 -6.62
CA GLY A 15 2.31 -5.56 -7.50
C GLY A 15 2.41 -6.19 -8.89
N SER A 16 3.48 -5.91 -9.64
CA SER A 16 3.77 -6.64 -10.89
C SER A 16 3.97 -8.15 -10.61
N THR A 17 4.69 -8.49 -9.55
CA THR A 17 4.91 -9.87 -9.10
C THR A 17 3.64 -10.55 -8.60
N GLY A 18 2.71 -9.78 -8.03
CA GLY A 18 1.40 -10.27 -7.61
C GLY A 18 0.34 -10.18 -8.71
N GLU A 19 0.77 -10.05 -9.97
CA GLU A 19 -0.06 -10.02 -11.17
C GLU A 19 -1.27 -9.08 -11.10
N LYS A 20 -1.06 -7.82 -10.69
CA LYS A 20 -2.13 -6.83 -10.52
C LYS A 20 -3.09 -6.65 -11.69
N TYR A 21 -2.67 -7.01 -12.91
CA TYR A 21 -3.46 -6.90 -14.14
C TYR A 21 -4.40 -8.10 -14.38
N ALA A 22 -4.16 -9.23 -13.71
CA ALA A 22 -4.98 -10.44 -13.81
C ALA A 22 -6.09 -10.51 -12.77
N VAL A 23 -6.10 -9.58 -11.80
CA VAL A 23 -7.01 -9.60 -10.63
C VAL A 23 -8.12 -8.56 -10.81
N ILE A 24 -9.38 -9.00 -10.68
CA ILE A 24 -10.54 -8.09 -10.71
C ILE A 24 -10.69 -7.34 -9.39
N ASP A 25 -11.40 -6.20 -9.38
CA ASP A 25 -11.47 -5.31 -8.21
C ASP A 25 -11.97 -5.98 -6.92
N ASP A 26 -12.94 -6.89 -7.02
CA ASP A 26 -13.48 -7.58 -5.86
C ASP A 26 -12.51 -8.60 -5.27
N GLU A 27 -11.76 -9.30 -6.11
CA GLU A 27 -10.68 -10.19 -5.69
C GLU A 27 -9.54 -9.38 -5.07
N TRP A 28 -9.19 -8.26 -5.70
CA TRP A 28 -8.18 -7.34 -5.18
C TRP A 28 -8.53 -6.88 -3.76
N ARG A 29 -9.78 -6.46 -3.52
CA ARG A 29 -10.26 -6.05 -2.19
C ARG A 29 -10.13 -7.18 -1.16
N LYS A 30 -10.45 -8.42 -1.53
CA LYS A 30 -10.33 -9.60 -0.66
C LYS A 30 -8.88 -9.91 -0.33
N ILE A 31 -7.99 -9.88 -1.33
CA ILE A 31 -6.55 -10.16 -1.16
C ILE A 31 -5.95 -9.13 -0.20
N VAL A 32 -6.14 -7.84 -0.46
CA VAL A 32 -5.54 -6.78 0.36
C VAL A 32 -6.07 -6.84 1.79
N LYS A 33 -7.40 -7.01 1.98
CA LYS A 33 -7.98 -7.17 3.31
C LYS A 33 -7.38 -8.35 4.06
N THR A 34 -7.31 -9.51 3.40
CA THR A 34 -6.75 -10.73 4.01
C THR A 34 -5.32 -10.50 4.48
N VAL A 35 -4.48 -9.84 3.68
CA VAL A 35 -3.09 -9.59 4.05
C VAL A 35 -2.99 -8.59 5.21
N VAL A 36 -3.79 -7.53 5.20
CA VAL A 36 -3.82 -6.57 6.32
C VAL A 36 -4.28 -7.26 7.61
N ASP A 37 -5.34 -8.06 7.56
CA ASP A 37 -5.86 -8.80 8.71
C ASP A 37 -4.82 -9.80 9.26
N VAL A 38 -4.15 -10.56 8.39
CA VAL A 38 -3.16 -11.57 8.79
C VAL A 38 -1.88 -10.93 9.35
N THR A 39 -1.44 -9.82 8.78
CA THR A 39 -0.26 -9.11 9.28
C THR A 39 -0.50 -8.46 10.64
N ASN A 40 -1.75 -8.06 10.92
CA ASN A 40 -2.18 -7.52 12.21
C ASN A 40 -1.23 -6.42 12.74
N GLY A 41 -0.78 -5.54 11.85
CA GLY A 41 0.13 -4.44 12.16
C GLY A 41 1.58 -4.81 12.49
N LYS A 42 1.97 -6.10 12.44
CA LYS A 42 3.34 -6.55 12.74
C LYS A 42 4.35 -6.16 11.66
N ILE A 43 3.90 -6.10 10.41
CA ILE A 43 4.68 -5.70 9.24
C ILE A 43 3.85 -4.69 8.44
N PRO A 44 4.41 -3.55 7.99
CA PRO A 44 3.68 -2.60 7.16
C PRO A 44 3.31 -3.22 5.81
N VAL A 45 2.05 -3.07 5.42
CA VAL A 45 1.50 -3.55 4.14
C VAL A 45 1.34 -2.40 3.16
N VAL A 46 1.81 -2.61 1.93
CA VAL A 46 1.73 -1.64 0.82
C VAL A 46 1.10 -2.31 -0.41
N PRO A 47 -0.23 -2.29 -0.57
CA PRO A 47 -0.87 -2.87 -1.74
C PRO A 47 -0.64 -2.06 -3.01
N GLY A 48 -0.57 -2.74 -4.16
CA GLY A 48 -0.61 -2.10 -5.47
C GLY A 48 -2.00 -1.60 -5.82
N THR A 49 -2.19 -0.28 -5.89
CA THR A 49 -3.49 0.35 -6.18
C THR A 49 -3.62 0.88 -7.60
N SER A 50 -2.57 0.74 -8.43
CA SER A 50 -2.63 1.11 -9.85
C SER A 50 -3.73 0.39 -10.60
N HIS A 51 -4.38 1.16 -11.48
CA HIS A 51 -5.35 0.66 -12.45
C HIS A 51 -5.29 1.54 -13.71
N SER A 52 -5.73 1.03 -14.86
CA SER A 52 -5.79 1.79 -16.12
C SER A 52 -6.79 2.96 -16.05
N GLY A 53 -7.86 2.80 -15.27
CA GLY A 53 -8.84 3.84 -14.97
C GLY A 53 -8.49 4.62 -13.69
N THR A 54 -8.35 5.95 -13.81
CA THR A 54 -8.04 6.85 -12.68
C THR A 54 -9.04 6.73 -11.53
N ARG A 55 -10.34 6.62 -11.84
CA ARG A 55 -11.40 6.47 -10.82
C ARG A 55 -11.20 5.20 -9.99
N VAL A 56 -10.93 4.08 -10.64
CA VAL A 56 -10.71 2.79 -9.96
C VAL A 56 -9.43 2.83 -9.12
N ALA A 57 -8.36 3.45 -9.63
CA ALA A 57 -7.13 3.63 -8.85
C ALA A 57 -7.37 4.46 -7.57
N LEU A 58 -8.20 5.51 -7.65
CA LEU A 58 -8.61 6.29 -6.48
C LEU A 58 -9.46 5.48 -5.50
N GLU A 59 -10.42 4.71 -6.00
CA GLU A 59 -11.26 3.83 -5.17
C GLU A 59 -10.41 2.78 -4.43
N ARG A 60 -9.44 2.15 -5.13
CA ARG A 60 -8.49 1.21 -4.52
C ARG A 60 -7.60 1.87 -3.47
N ALA A 61 -7.10 3.09 -3.74
CA ALA A 61 -6.29 3.84 -2.79
C ALA A 61 -7.07 4.20 -1.51
N LYS A 62 -8.31 4.68 -1.66
CA LYS A 62 -9.21 4.95 -0.52
C LYS A 62 -9.48 3.69 0.29
N TYR A 63 -9.86 2.60 -0.39
CA TYR A 63 -10.10 1.32 0.28
C TYR A 63 -8.87 0.83 1.05
N ALA A 64 -7.67 0.92 0.47
CA ALA A 64 -6.44 0.54 1.14
C ALA A 64 -6.19 1.38 2.42
N GLN A 65 -6.49 2.68 2.37
CA GLN A 65 -6.42 3.55 3.54
C GLN A 65 -7.46 3.14 4.60
N ASP A 66 -8.71 2.90 4.20
CA ASP A 66 -9.82 2.59 5.11
C ASP A 66 -9.57 1.30 5.93
N ILE A 67 -8.92 0.30 5.33
CA ILE A 67 -8.60 -0.97 6.01
C ILE A 67 -7.28 -0.92 6.80
N GLY A 68 -6.54 0.21 6.77
CA GLY A 68 -5.32 0.40 7.56
C GLY A 68 -4.01 0.02 6.88
N ALA A 69 -3.94 0.02 5.55
CA ALA A 69 -2.65 -0.13 4.85
C ALA A 69 -1.73 1.08 5.12
N CYS A 70 -0.42 0.81 5.18
CA CYS A 70 0.59 1.82 5.57
C CYS A 70 0.88 2.82 4.43
N ALA A 71 0.91 2.33 3.20
CA ALA A 71 1.02 3.12 1.99
C ALA A 71 0.36 2.37 0.83
N SER A 72 0.31 2.94 -0.36
CA SER A 72 -0.13 2.23 -1.57
C SER A 72 0.88 2.45 -2.69
N SER A 73 1.20 1.38 -3.43
CA SER A 73 2.11 1.46 -4.57
C SER A 73 1.36 1.76 -5.86
N VAL A 74 1.82 2.79 -6.57
CA VAL A 74 1.32 3.18 -7.89
C VAL A 74 2.44 3.03 -8.91
N ALA A 75 2.32 2.05 -9.80
CA ALA A 75 3.25 1.86 -10.92
C ALA A 75 2.87 2.74 -12.12
N TRP A 76 3.81 3.60 -12.49
CA TRP A 76 4.06 4.21 -13.81
C TRP A 76 2.86 4.51 -14.70
N LEU A 77 2.03 5.44 -14.23
CA LEU A 77 1.60 6.59 -15.01
C LEU A 77 1.47 7.73 -13.99
N TRP A 78 2.08 8.89 -14.28
CA TRP A 78 1.98 10.15 -13.54
C TRP A 78 3.02 10.53 -12.47
N LEU A 79 4.29 10.62 -12.87
CA LEU A 79 5.29 11.55 -12.26
C LEU A 79 4.79 13.02 -12.18
N ILE A 80 3.68 13.37 -12.86
CA ILE A 80 3.17 14.74 -12.98
C ILE A 80 2.06 15.07 -11.92
N PHE A 81 1.48 14.09 -11.19
CA PHE A 81 0.32 14.29 -10.29
C PHE A 81 0.74 14.01 -8.84
N GLY A 82 1.74 13.15 -8.63
CA GLY A 82 2.31 12.89 -7.31
C GLY A 82 2.86 14.15 -6.64
N LEU A 83 3.41 15.11 -7.39
CA LEU A 83 3.89 16.39 -6.86
C LEU A 83 2.75 17.25 -6.27
N ILE A 84 1.52 17.11 -6.74
CA ILE A 84 0.36 17.86 -6.24
C ILE A 84 -0.13 17.26 -4.91
N PHE A 85 -0.11 15.93 -4.78
CA PHE A 85 -0.56 15.25 -3.55
C PHE A 85 0.50 15.24 -2.44
N ILE A 86 1.78 15.10 -2.76
CA ILE A 86 2.87 15.15 -1.77
C ILE A 86 3.00 16.54 -1.13
N LYS A 87 2.66 17.62 -1.84
CA LYS A 87 2.65 18.98 -1.28
C LYS A 87 1.46 19.29 -0.36
N HIS A 88 0.40 18.49 -0.38
CA HIS A 88 -0.84 18.75 0.39
C HIS A 88 -1.15 17.74 1.49
N GLN A 89 -0.29 16.75 1.71
CA GLN A 89 -0.34 15.91 2.91
C GLN A 89 0.53 16.57 3.99
N PRO A 90 -0.02 17.11 5.09
CA PRO A 90 0.80 17.38 6.26
C PRO A 90 1.43 16.05 6.67
N LEU A 91 2.74 16.07 6.93
CA LEU A 91 3.54 14.92 7.31
C LEU A 91 3.01 14.34 8.65
N MET A 92 1.94 13.56 8.59
CA MET A 92 1.23 13.04 9.76
C MET A 92 1.69 11.62 10.04
N PHE A 93 3.00 11.46 10.26
CA PHE A 93 3.55 10.27 10.89
C PHE A 93 4.40 10.72 12.09
N PRO A 94 3.91 10.55 13.34
CA PRO A 94 4.76 10.72 14.49
C PRO A 94 5.85 9.65 14.44
N ARG A 95 7.11 10.06 14.24
CA ARG A 95 8.26 9.22 14.60
C ARG A 95 8.13 8.91 16.10
N LYS A 96 7.75 7.69 16.46
CA LYS A 96 7.96 7.20 17.83
C LYS A 96 9.48 7.21 18.06
N LYS A 97 9.96 8.22 18.79
CA LYS A 97 11.30 8.20 19.36
C LYS A 97 11.39 6.93 20.20
N HIS A 98 12.30 6.02 19.86
CA HIS A 98 12.75 5.00 20.79
C HIS A 98 13.36 5.76 21.98
N GLN A 99 12.66 5.74 23.11
CA GLN A 99 13.24 6.12 24.40
C GLN A 99 14.05 4.92 24.88
N LEU A 100 15.36 5.11 24.94
CA LEU A 100 16.25 4.48 25.93
C LEU A 100 16.31 5.41 27.14
#